data_AF-A0A3M1PKQ4-F1
#
_entry.id   AF-A0A3M1PKQ4-F1
#
_cell.length_a   1.000
_cell.length_b   1.000
_cell.length_c   1.000
_cell.angle_alpha   90.00
_cell.angle_beta   90.00
_cell.angle_gamma   90.00
#
_symmetry.space_group_name_H-M   'P 1'
#
loop_
_entity.id
_entity.type
_entity.pdbx_description
1 polymer ?
#
loop_
_entity_poly.entity_id
_entity_poly.type
_entity_poly.pdbx_seq_one_letter_code
_entity_poly.pdbx_strand_id
1 'polypeptide(L)' 'MSFFRQYIAPLLVVLIFVFALVAVSARIFLPDDMAAPAPIEDVEQVGLGALDDLTALDPTSRLDVLIYGLPDDAAIAPL' A
#
# COMPACT_ATOMS: atom_id res chain seq x y z
N MET A 1 -33.21 42.83 2.77
CA MET A 1 -32.22 41.71 2.83
C MET A 1 -32.72 40.39 2.20
N SER A 2 -33.69 40.40 1.28
CA SER A 2 -34.16 39.16 0.62
C SER A 2 -33.53 38.94 -0.76
N PHE A 3 -33.27 40.02 -1.51
CA PHE A 3 -32.78 39.97 -2.90
C PHE A 3 -31.50 39.15 -3.07
N PHE A 4 -30.51 39.35 -2.18
CA PHE A 4 -29.25 38.62 -2.23
C PHE A 4 -29.44 37.11 -2.03
N ARG A 5 -30.24 36.72 -1.04
CA ARG A 5 -30.47 35.31 -0.74
C ARG A 5 -31.43 34.65 -1.74
N GLN A 6 -32.31 35.41 -2.37
CA GLN A 6 -33.38 34.88 -3.20
C GLN A 6 -33.02 34.78 -4.69
N TYR A 7 -32.04 35.57 -5.15
CA TYR A 7 -31.58 35.53 -6.54
C TYR A 7 -30.09 35.18 -6.65
N ILE A 8 -29.24 35.84 -5.86
CA ILE A 8 -27.79 35.67 -5.96
C ILE A 8 -27.35 34.32 -5.38
N ALA A 9 -27.89 33.92 -4.22
CA ALA A 9 -27.57 32.61 -3.65
C ALA A 9 -27.99 31.43 -4.55
N PRO A 10 -29.23 31.33 -5.08
CA PRO A 10 -29.60 30.24 -5.99
C PRO A 10 -28.82 30.27 -7.31
N LEU A 11 -28.48 31.45 -7.84
CA LEU A 11 -27.63 31.55 -9.03
C LEU A 11 -26.21 31.02 -8.76
N LEU A 12 -25.62 31.35 -7.61
CA LEU A 12 -24.32 30.80 -7.22
C LEU A 12 -24.35 29.28 -7.04
N VAL A 13 -25.42 28.73 -6.46
CA VAL A 13 -25.57 27.28 -6.33
C VAL A 13 -25.54 26.61 -7.70
N VAL A 14 -26.27 27.16 -8.69
CA VAL A 14 -26.26 26.62 -10.06
C VAL A 14 -24.89 26.78 -10.71
N LEU A 15 -24.23 27.94 -10.56
CA LEU A 15 -22.88 28.14 -11.10
C LEU A 15 -21.87 27.16 -10.51
N ILE A 16 -21.85 26.99 -9.19
CA ILE A 16 -20.95 26.06 -8.50
C ILE A 16 -21.29 24.62 -8.90
N PHE A 17 -22.56 24.27 -9.03
CA PHE A 17 -22.99 22.95 -9.48
C PHE A 17 -22.48 22.64 -10.90
N VAL A 18 -22.67 23.56 -11.85
CA VAL A 18 -22.19 23.39 -13.23
C VAL A 18 -20.67 23.31 -13.26
N PHE A 19 -19.98 24.18 -12.51
CA PHE A 19 -18.53 24.14 -12.40
C PHE A 19 -18.05 22.81 -11.82
N ALA A 20 -18.65 22.33 -10.72
CA ALA A 20 -18.32 21.06 -10.10
C ALA A 20 -18.60 19.88 -11.04
N LEU A 21 -19.72 19.91 -11.76
CA LEU A 21 -20.06 18.89 -12.76
C LEU A 21 -18.99 18.83 -13.85
N VAL A 22 -18.60 19.98 -14.40
CA VAL A 22 -17.53 20.06 -15.42
C VAL A 22 -16.19 19.62 -14.85
N ALA A 23 -15.80 20.08 -13.65
CA ALA A 23 -14.53 19.74 -13.03
C ALA A 23 -14.43 18.23 -12.74
N VAL A 24 -15.50 17.63 -12.22
CA VAL A 24 -15.58 16.18 -11.97
C VAL A 24 -15.55 15.38 -13.26
N SER A 25 -16.27 15.82 -14.30
CA SER A 25 -16.20 15.17 -15.61
C SER A 25 -14.84 15.33 -16.27
N ALA A 26 -14.20 16.49 -16.16
CA ALA A 26 -12.89 16.77 -16.73
C ALA A 26 -11.77 15.98 -16.03
N ARG A 27 -11.89 15.72 -14.73
CA ARG A 27 -10.92 14.95 -13.95
C ARG A 27 -10.59 13.59 -14.59
N ILE A 28 -11.58 12.91 -15.18
CA ILE A 28 -11.41 11.59 -15.84
C ILE A 28 -10.44 11.67 -17.03
N PHE A 29 -10.35 12.84 -17.67
CA PHE A 29 -9.50 13.07 -18.83
C PHE A 29 -8.15 13.68 -18.48
N LEU A 30 -7.83 13.86 -17.19
CA LEU A 30 -6.53 14.38 -16.79
C LEU A 30 -5.48 13.27 -16.94
N PRO A 31 -4.33 13.53 -17.62
CA PRO A 31 -3.30 12.51 -17.89
C PRO A 31 -2.79 11.79 -16.64
N ASP A 32 -2.89 12.45 -15.49
CA ASP A 32 -2.46 11.99 -14.18
C ASP A 32 -3.64 11.73 -13.23
N ASP A 33 -4.86 11.36 -13.68
CA ASP A 33 -5.86 10.87 -12.70
C ASP A 33 -5.25 9.67 -11.99
N MET A 34 -4.79 9.91 -10.76
CA MET A 34 -3.90 9.08 -9.95
C MET A 34 -4.64 7.84 -9.43
N ALA A 35 -5.22 7.06 -10.34
CA ALA A 35 -5.68 5.70 -10.09
C ALA A 35 -4.51 4.71 -10.08
N ALA A 36 -3.28 5.17 -10.33
CA ALA A 36 -2.07 4.37 -10.20
C ALA A 36 -1.91 3.94 -8.73
N PRO A 37 -1.98 2.63 -8.42
CA PRO A 37 -1.66 2.13 -7.10
C PRO A 37 -0.25 2.57 -6.72
N ALA A 38 -0.06 2.92 -5.45
CA ALA A 38 1.29 3.23 -4.94
C ALA A 38 2.24 2.09 -5.31
N PRO A 39 3.50 2.38 -5.70
CA PRO A 39 4.49 1.36 -5.97
C PRO A 39 4.55 0.38 -4.79
N ILE A 40 4.24 -0.89 -5.06
CA ILE A 40 4.65 -1.97 -4.18
C ILE A 40 6.13 -2.20 -4.51
N GLU A 41 7.00 -1.74 -3.62
CA GLU A 41 8.38 -2.20 -3.64
C GLU A 41 8.31 -3.74 -3.57
N ASP A 42 8.91 -4.45 -4.54
CA ASP A 42 9.27 -5.84 -4.30
C ASP A 42 10.10 -5.81 -3.03
N VAL A 43 9.59 -6.39 -1.95
CA VAL A 43 10.30 -6.47 -0.68
C VAL A 43 11.59 -7.21 -0.99
N GLU A 44 12.67 -6.47 -1.23
CA GLU A 44 13.99 -7.04 -1.36
C GLU A 44 14.20 -7.80 -0.06
N GLN A 45 14.38 -9.10 -0.23
CA GLN A 45 14.35 -10.12 0.79
C GLN A 45 15.60 -9.99 1.68
N VAL A 46 15.73 -8.88 2.38
CA VAL A 46 16.80 -8.62 3.35
C VAL A 46 16.46 -9.44 4.59
N GLY A 47 16.80 -10.73 4.54
CA GLY A 47 16.82 -11.59 5.73
C GLY A 47 16.12 -12.96 5.63
N LEU A 48 15.56 -13.40 4.50
CA LEU A 48 15.01 -14.76 4.40
C LEU A 48 15.99 -15.82 3.88
N GLY A 49 17.26 -15.49 3.60
CA GLY A 49 18.25 -16.49 3.17
C GLY A 49 18.44 -17.64 4.18
N ALA A 50 18.16 -17.41 5.46
CA ALA A 50 18.18 -18.46 6.49
C ALA A 50 16.94 -19.37 6.44
N LEU A 51 15.80 -18.92 5.88
CA LEU A 51 14.58 -19.72 5.76
C LEU A 51 14.62 -20.67 4.55
N ASP A 52 15.43 -20.35 3.54
CA ASP A 52 15.70 -21.25 2.42
C ASP A 52 16.50 -22.49 2.87
N ASP A 53 17.48 -22.30 3.77
CA ASP A 53 18.26 -23.40 4.36
C ASP A 53 17.39 -24.31 5.24
N LEU A 54 16.47 -23.74 6.03
CA LEU A 54 15.46 -24.51 6.76
C LEU A 54 14.52 -25.29 5.84
N THR A 55 14.34 -24.86 4.59
CA THR A 55 13.42 -25.52 3.66
C THR A 55 14.04 -26.76 3.02
N ALA A 56 15.37 -26.84 2.99
CA ALA A 56 16.13 -28.00 2.56
C ALA A 56 16.29 -29.09 3.65
N LEU A 57 15.96 -28.77 4.90
CA LEU A 57 16.02 -29.71 6.02
C LEU A 57 14.82 -30.68 6.02
N ASP A 58 15.07 -31.89 6.50
CA ASP A 58 14.06 -32.90 6.77
C ASP A 58 12.92 -32.31 7.64
N PRO A 59 11.65 -32.64 7.40
CA PRO A 59 10.51 -31.98 8.05
C PRO A 59 10.53 -32.08 9.57
N THR A 60 11.17 -33.12 10.14
CA THR A 60 11.31 -33.29 11.59
C THR A 60 12.31 -32.31 12.19
N SER A 61 13.46 -32.11 11.55
CA SER A 61 14.51 -31.20 12.06
C SER A 61 14.12 -29.73 11.94
N ARG A 62 13.26 -29.37 10.97
CA ARG A 62 12.65 -28.03 10.86
C ARG A 62 11.83 -27.65 12.08
N LEU A 63 11.08 -28.60 12.63
CA LEU A 63 10.24 -28.38 13.79
C LEU A 63 11.08 -28.24 15.05
N ASP A 64 12.16 -29.01 15.17
CA ASP A 64 13.08 -28.91 16.30
C ASP A 64 13.76 -27.53 16.36
N VAL A 65 14.17 -26.95 15.23
CA VAL A 65 14.74 -25.59 15.19
C VAL A 65 13.71 -24.50 15.56
N LEU A 66 12.44 -24.68 15.19
CA LEU A 66 11.36 -23.75 15.55
C LEU A 66 10.98 -23.84 17.03
N ILE A 67 11.07 -25.03 17.62
CA ILE A 67 10.68 -25.31 19.01
C ILE A 67 11.83 -24.99 19.98
N TYR A 68 13.06 -25.32 19.62
CA TYR A 68 14.24 -25.18 20.49
C TYR A 68 15.19 -24.04 20.10
N GLY A 69 14.96 -23.38 18.96
CA GLY A 69 15.86 -22.36 18.42
C GLY A 69 17.03 -22.98 17.64
N LEU A 70 17.81 -22.13 16.97
CA LEU A 70 18.99 -22.54 16.20
C LEU A 70 20.01 -23.20 17.15
N PRO A 71 20.45 -24.44 16.88
CA PRO A 71 21.37 -25.13 17.78
C PRO A 71 22.71 -24.38 17.89
N ASP A 72 23.17 -24.17 19.12
CA ASP A 72 24.42 -23.46 19.43
C ASP A 72 25.66 -24.10 18.76
N ASP A 73 25.58 -25.37 18.33
CA ASP A 73 26.63 -26.07 17.60
C ASP A 73 26.95 -25.43 16.23
N ALA A 74 26.00 -24.71 15.62
CA ALA A 74 26.25 -23.94 14.40
C ALA A 74 27.11 -22.68 14.64
N ALA A 75 27.18 -22.20 15.90
CA ALA A 75 28.04 -21.09 16.31
C ALA A 75 29.46 -21.55 16.73
N ILE A 76 29.69 -22.86 16.89
CA ILE A 76 30.98 -23.45 17.28
C ILE A 76 31.57 -24.28 16.12
N ALA A 77 31.69 -23.68 14.94
CA ALA A 77 32.71 -24.13 13.99
C ALA A 77 34.04 -23.45 14.37
N PRO A 78 35.09 -24.18 14.82
CA PRO A 78 36.41 -23.59 14.86
C PRO A 78 36.87 -23.33 13.41
N LEU A 79 37.49 -22.16 13.20
CA LEU A 79 38.14 -21.73 11.96
C LEU A 79 39.03 -22.83 11.35
#